data_AF-A0A4U9TRG7-F1
#
_entry.id   AF-A0A4U9TRG7-F1
#
_cell.length_a   1.000
_cell.length_b   1.000
_cell.length_c   1.000
_cell.angle_alpha   90.00
_cell.angle_beta   90.00
_cell.angle_gamma   90.00
#
_symmetry.space_group_name_H-M   'P 1'
#
loop_
_entity.id
_entity.type
_entity.pdbx_description
1 polymer ?
#
loop_
_entity_poly.entity_id
_entity_poly.type
_entity_poly.pdbx_seq_one_letter_code
_entity_poly.pdbx_strand_id
1 'polypeptide(L)'
;MVKAGEATDKTIASLTPHLDKGDILIDGGNTYYQDTIRRNRELSAQGFNFIGTGVSGGEEGALKGPSIMPGGQKEAYELVAPILKKIAAVAEGEPCVAYIGADGAGHYVKMVHNGIEYGDMQLIAEAYSLLKQALNLNNEQLAETFAEWNKGRTEQLPDRHHQRHLHQERRRG
;
A
#
# COMPACT_ATOMS: atom_id res chain seq x y z
N MET A 1 0.56 -8.44 -12.01
CA MET A 1 1.46 -7.82 -11.01
C MET A 1 2.88 -8.23 -11.32
N VAL A 2 3.72 -7.30 -11.78
CA VAL A 2 5.12 -7.55 -12.17
C VAL A 2 6.05 -6.64 -11.36
N LYS A 3 7.36 -6.88 -11.45
CA LYS A 3 8.35 -5.98 -10.82
C LYS A 3 8.25 -4.58 -11.42
N ALA A 4 8.37 -3.55 -10.58
CA ALA A 4 8.36 -2.16 -11.03
C ALA A 4 9.55 -1.85 -11.98
N GLY A 5 9.39 -0.81 -12.78
CA GLY A 5 10.38 -0.39 -13.78
C GLY A 5 10.19 -1.06 -15.14
N GLU A 6 11.30 -1.43 -15.78
CA GLU A 6 11.33 -1.92 -17.17
C GLU A 6 10.42 -3.14 -17.42
N ALA A 7 10.25 -4.01 -16.41
CA ALA A 7 9.37 -5.17 -16.54
C ALA A 7 7.90 -4.75 -16.74
N THR A 8 7.42 -3.71 -16.04
CA THR A 8 6.08 -3.15 -16.25
C THR A 8 5.94 -2.62 -17.68
N ASP A 9 6.93 -1.86 -18.17
CA ASP A 9 6.88 -1.29 -19.52
C ASP A 9 6.89 -2.37 -20.61
N LYS A 10 7.70 -3.42 -20.44
CA LYS A 10 7.69 -4.59 -21.34
C LYS A 10 6.35 -5.31 -21.33
N THR A 11 5.75 -5.50 -20.16
CA THR A 11 4.42 -6.12 -20.06
C THR A 11 3.37 -5.26 -20.75
N ILE A 12 3.36 -3.94 -20.52
CA ILE A 12 2.44 -3.03 -21.21
C ILE A 12 2.62 -3.16 -22.72
N ALA A 13 3.85 -3.03 -23.23
CA ALA A 13 4.15 -3.11 -24.65
C ALA A 13 3.77 -4.46 -25.28
N SER A 14 3.84 -5.57 -24.53
CA SER A 14 3.39 -6.88 -25.01
C SER A 14 1.88 -7.02 -25.07
N LEU A 15 1.14 -6.25 -24.27
CA LEU A 15 -0.32 -6.28 -24.22
C LEU A 15 -0.94 -5.35 -25.25
N THR A 16 -0.38 -4.14 -25.43
CA THR A 16 -0.95 -3.08 -26.28
C THR A 16 -1.37 -3.52 -27.70
N PRO A 17 -0.64 -4.40 -28.42
CA PRO A 17 -1.05 -4.88 -29.75
C PRO A 17 -2.33 -5.72 -29.77
N HIS A 18 -2.80 -6.15 -28.61
CA HIS A 18 -3.97 -7.02 -28.43
C HIS A 18 -5.15 -6.31 -27.76
N LEU A 19 -5.02 -5.01 -27.46
CA LEU A 19 -6.05 -4.22 -26.80
C LEU A 19 -6.85 -3.41 -27.82
N ASP A 20 -8.13 -3.22 -27.50
CA ASP A 20 -9.02 -2.33 -28.23
C ASP A 20 -9.06 -0.94 -27.60
N LYS A 21 -9.49 0.06 -28.37
CA LYS A 21 -9.66 1.43 -27.85
C LYS A 21 -10.68 1.44 -26.73
N GLY A 22 -10.33 2.10 -25.62
CA GLY A 22 -11.13 2.16 -24.42
C GLY A 22 -10.77 1.10 -23.37
N ASP A 23 -9.96 0.10 -23.72
CA ASP A 23 -9.49 -0.90 -22.75
C ASP A 23 -8.69 -0.28 -21.60
N ILE A 24 -8.76 -0.92 -20.44
CA ILE A 24 -8.20 -0.41 -19.18
C ILE A 24 -7.05 -1.31 -18.72
N LEU A 25 -5.86 -0.73 -18.62
CA LEU A 25 -4.72 -1.35 -17.97
C LEU A 25 -4.61 -0.83 -16.53
N ILE A 26 -4.38 -1.73 -15.58
CA ILE A 26 -4.24 -1.40 -14.15
C ILE A 26 -2.87 -1.85 -13.64
N ASP A 27 -2.03 -0.91 -13.21
CA ASP A 27 -0.76 -1.20 -12.54
C ASP A 27 -0.93 -1.13 -11.01
N GLY A 28 -0.97 -2.30 -10.37
CA GLY A 28 -1.04 -2.43 -8.92
C GLY A 28 0.31 -2.39 -8.19
N GLY A 29 1.42 -2.17 -8.90
CA GLY A 29 2.76 -2.17 -8.33
C GLY A 29 3.06 -1.00 -7.39
N ASN A 30 4.17 -1.11 -6.66
CA ASN A 30 4.77 0.05 -5.95
C ASN A 30 5.60 0.87 -6.94
N THR A 31 4.91 1.53 -7.87
CA THR A 31 5.51 2.31 -8.95
C THR A 31 5.75 3.76 -8.52
N TYR A 32 6.84 4.37 -9.00
CA TYR A 32 7.07 5.81 -8.80
C TYR A 32 6.04 6.61 -9.60
N TYR A 33 5.32 7.53 -8.94
CA TYR A 33 4.14 8.17 -9.53
C TYR A 33 4.39 8.89 -10.86
N GLN A 34 5.60 9.41 -11.11
CA GLN A 34 5.98 10.04 -12.39
C GLN A 34 5.99 9.03 -13.55
N ASP A 35 6.36 7.77 -13.30
CA ASP A 35 6.30 6.72 -14.32
C ASP A 35 4.83 6.44 -14.69
N THR A 36 3.94 6.49 -13.72
CA THR A 36 2.49 6.36 -13.95
C THR A 36 1.94 7.54 -14.73
N ILE A 37 2.36 8.77 -14.43
CA ILE A 37 1.98 9.96 -15.22
C ILE A 37 2.44 9.80 -16.68
N ARG A 38 3.69 9.38 -16.89
CA ARG A 38 4.25 9.14 -18.23
C ARG A 38 3.43 8.07 -18.97
N ARG A 39 3.22 6.90 -18.35
CA ARG A 39 2.46 5.77 -18.94
C ARG A 39 1.02 6.15 -19.25
N ASN A 40 0.35 6.87 -18.34
CA ASN A 40 -1.02 7.33 -18.53
C ASN A 40 -1.12 8.21 -19.78
N ARG A 41 -0.22 9.18 -19.94
CA ARG A 41 -0.18 10.06 -21.11
C ARG A 41 0.08 9.29 -22.41
N GLU A 42 1.06 8.39 -22.42
CA GLU A 42 1.42 7.61 -23.61
C GLU A 42 0.31 6.65 -24.06
N LEU A 43 -0.35 5.99 -23.10
CA LEU A 43 -1.46 5.06 -23.38
C LEU A 43 -2.73 5.81 -23.78
N SER A 44 -3.02 6.95 -23.14
CA SER A 44 -4.16 7.80 -23.50
C SER A 44 -4.05 8.34 -24.93
N ALA A 45 -2.85 8.73 -25.37
CA ALA A 45 -2.60 9.15 -26.75
C ALA A 45 -2.89 8.04 -27.79
N GLN A 46 -2.84 6.77 -27.37
CA GLN A 46 -3.18 5.62 -28.21
C GLN A 46 -4.65 5.19 -28.09
N GLY A 47 -5.42 5.82 -27.20
CA GLY A 47 -6.83 5.53 -26.95
C GLY A 47 -7.07 4.47 -25.86
N PHE A 48 -6.08 4.18 -25.02
CA PHE A 48 -6.21 3.27 -23.89
C PHE A 48 -6.32 4.02 -22.56
N ASN A 49 -7.00 3.41 -21.59
CA ASN A 49 -7.10 3.91 -20.23
C ASN A 49 -6.02 3.27 -19.35
N PHE A 50 -5.50 4.03 -18.38
CA PHE A 50 -4.48 3.53 -17.47
C PHE A 50 -4.75 3.97 -16.03
N ILE A 51 -4.87 3.00 -15.13
CA ILE A 51 -5.05 3.23 -13.71
C ILE A 51 -3.79 2.79 -12.96
N GLY A 52 -3.07 3.73 -12.37
CA GLY A 52 -2.05 3.44 -11.37
C GLY A 52 -2.70 3.30 -10.01
N THR A 53 -2.67 2.10 -9.43
CA THR A 53 -3.30 1.83 -8.14
C THR A 53 -2.30 1.36 -7.10
N GLY A 54 -2.26 2.04 -5.96
CA GLY A 54 -1.54 1.57 -4.80
C GLY A 54 -2.32 0.48 -4.07
N VAL A 55 -1.67 -0.62 -3.70
CA VAL A 55 -2.29 -1.69 -2.89
C VAL A 55 -1.50 -1.87 -1.60
N SER A 56 -2.16 -1.76 -0.43
CA SER A 56 -1.53 -1.96 0.89
C SER A 56 -2.23 -3.05 1.71
N GLY A 57 -1.48 -3.72 2.59
CA GLY A 57 -1.96 -4.83 3.43
C GLY A 57 -1.10 -6.11 3.41
N GLY A 58 -0.02 -6.13 2.63
CA GLY A 58 0.84 -7.31 2.44
C GLY A 58 0.12 -8.48 1.76
N GLU A 59 0.74 -9.67 1.75
CA GLU A 59 0.18 -10.86 1.08
C GLU A 59 -1.18 -11.27 1.67
N GLU A 60 -1.31 -11.26 3.00
CA GLU A 60 -2.57 -11.60 3.66
C GLU A 60 -3.66 -10.56 3.40
N GLY A 61 -3.31 -9.27 3.39
CA GLY A 61 -4.26 -8.22 3.03
C GLY A 61 -4.70 -8.34 1.57
N ALA A 62 -3.79 -8.66 0.66
CA ALA A 62 -4.15 -8.89 -0.74
C ALA A 62 -5.16 -10.05 -0.91
N LEU A 63 -5.13 -11.05 -0.03
CA LEU A 63 -6.07 -12.18 -0.04
C LEU A 63 -7.42 -11.84 0.63
N LYS A 64 -7.40 -11.13 1.76
CA LYS A 64 -8.58 -10.94 2.62
C LYS A 64 -9.29 -9.60 2.43
N GLY A 65 -8.62 -8.63 1.84
CA GLY A 65 -9.09 -7.25 1.72
C GLY A 65 -7.95 -6.26 1.91
N PRO A 66 -7.39 -5.68 0.83
CA PRO A 66 -6.38 -4.65 0.95
C PRO A 66 -7.02 -3.25 0.98
N SER A 67 -6.21 -2.24 1.33
CA SER A 67 -6.52 -0.85 0.99
C SER A 67 -6.07 -0.59 -0.45
N ILE A 68 -6.93 0.04 -1.25
CA ILE A 68 -6.71 0.24 -2.69
C ILE A 68 -6.83 1.74 -3.02
N MET A 69 -5.82 2.26 -3.71
CA MET A 69 -5.64 3.70 -3.96
C MET A 69 -5.52 3.96 -5.48
N PRO A 70 -6.60 3.85 -6.26
CA PRO A 70 -6.58 4.04 -7.71
C PRO A 70 -6.50 5.52 -8.12
N GLY A 71 -5.64 5.83 -9.09
CA GLY A 71 -5.64 7.09 -9.84
C GLY A 71 -5.51 6.86 -11.35
N GLY A 72 -6.08 7.75 -12.15
CA GLY A 72 -6.17 7.60 -13.61
C GLY A 72 -7.38 8.34 -14.18
N GLN A 73 -7.87 7.94 -15.36
CA GLN A 73 -9.12 8.48 -15.92
C GLN A 73 -10.30 8.13 -15.01
N LYS A 74 -11.17 9.11 -14.73
CA LYS A 74 -12.30 8.92 -13.80
C LYS A 74 -13.32 7.94 -14.36
N GLU A 75 -13.61 8.03 -15.64
CA GLU A 75 -14.54 7.17 -16.36
C GLU A 75 -14.05 5.71 -16.35
N ALA A 76 -12.73 5.50 -16.49
CA ALA A 76 -12.12 4.18 -16.38
C ALA A 76 -12.23 3.62 -14.95
N TYR A 77 -12.03 4.47 -13.93
CA TYR A 77 -12.24 4.06 -12.54
C TYR A 77 -13.68 3.62 -12.28
N GLU A 78 -14.67 4.35 -12.78
CA GLU A 78 -16.09 4.02 -12.58
C GLU A 78 -16.45 2.63 -13.13
N LEU A 79 -15.83 2.21 -14.23
CA LEU A 79 -16.00 0.88 -14.82
C LEU A 79 -15.43 -0.24 -13.92
N VAL A 80 -14.31 0.00 -13.23
CA VAL A 80 -13.63 -1.02 -12.41
C VAL A 80 -13.98 -0.92 -10.92
N ALA A 81 -14.57 0.18 -10.47
CA ALA A 81 -14.93 0.45 -9.09
C ALA A 81 -15.78 -0.66 -8.44
N PRO A 82 -16.77 -1.30 -9.11
CA PRO A 82 -17.52 -2.40 -8.52
C PRO A 82 -16.64 -3.60 -8.13
N ILE A 83 -15.58 -3.88 -8.89
CA ILE A 83 -14.64 -4.96 -8.57
C ILE A 83 -13.76 -4.52 -7.39
N LEU A 84 -13.17 -3.32 -7.48
CA LEU A 84 -12.27 -2.82 -6.44
C LEU A 84 -12.96 -2.71 -5.07
N LYS A 85 -14.21 -2.25 -5.02
CA LYS A 85 -15.00 -2.17 -3.78
C LYS A 85 -15.30 -3.54 -3.17
N LYS A 86 -15.52 -4.56 -3.99
CA LYS A 86 -15.82 -5.92 -3.50
C LYS A 86 -14.60 -6.62 -2.90
N ILE A 87 -13.40 -6.28 -3.39
CA ILE A 87 -12.16 -6.93 -2.93
C ILE A 87 -11.44 -6.12 -1.84
N ALA A 88 -11.80 -4.85 -1.62
CA ALA A 88 -11.17 -4.02 -0.60
C ALA A 88 -11.53 -4.47 0.82
N ALA A 89 -10.68 -4.15 1.80
CA ALA A 89 -11.06 -4.20 3.21
C ALA A 89 -12.29 -3.33 3.47
N VAL A 90 -13.06 -3.62 4.52
CA VAL A 90 -14.20 -2.80 4.96
C VAL A 90 -13.90 -2.26 6.35
N ALA A 91 -13.94 -0.94 6.51
CA ALA A 91 -13.79 -0.24 7.78
C ALA A 91 -15.03 0.63 8.00
N GLU A 92 -15.63 0.54 9.20
CA GLU A 92 -16.85 1.30 9.55
C GLU A 92 -18.02 1.13 8.55
N GLY A 93 -18.08 -0.03 7.88
CA GLY A 93 -19.11 -0.31 6.87
C GLY A 93 -18.77 0.17 5.45
N GLU A 94 -17.67 0.91 5.27
CA GLU A 94 -17.24 1.44 3.98
C GLU A 94 -16.02 0.68 3.42
N PRO A 95 -15.99 0.36 2.11
CA PRO A 95 -14.82 -0.21 1.46
C PRO A 95 -13.62 0.75 1.51
N CYS A 96 -12.43 0.22 1.84
CA CYS A 96 -11.15 0.93 1.87
C CYS A 96 -10.59 1.17 0.44
N VAL A 97 -11.40 1.78 -0.42
CA VAL A 97 -11.04 2.21 -1.77
C VAL A 97 -11.80 3.48 -2.14
N ALA A 98 -11.07 4.44 -2.70
CA ALA A 98 -11.64 5.67 -3.21
C ALA A 98 -10.87 6.10 -4.47
N TYR A 99 -11.54 6.78 -5.39
CA TYR A 99 -10.85 7.44 -6.49
C TYR A 99 -9.99 8.57 -5.94
N ILE A 100 -8.67 8.43 -6.09
CA ILE A 100 -7.72 9.37 -5.49
C ILE A 100 -7.56 10.62 -6.35
N GLY A 101 -7.55 10.46 -7.67
CA GLY A 101 -7.33 11.57 -8.59
C GLY A 101 -6.83 11.10 -9.95
N ALA A 102 -6.48 12.06 -10.78
CA ALA A 102 -6.01 11.79 -12.13
C ALA A 102 -4.60 11.16 -12.14
N ASP A 103 -4.28 10.47 -13.23
CA ASP A 103 -2.94 9.98 -13.58
C ASP A 103 -2.16 9.33 -12.42
N GLY A 104 -1.12 9.98 -11.88
CA GLY A 104 -0.22 9.40 -10.88
C GLY A 104 -0.73 9.42 -9.43
N ALA A 105 -1.90 10.01 -9.16
CA ALA A 105 -2.32 10.36 -7.81
C ALA A 105 -2.40 9.14 -6.87
N GLY A 106 -2.90 8.00 -7.36
CA GLY A 106 -3.02 6.76 -6.59
C GLY A 106 -1.68 6.23 -6.07
N HIS A 107 -0.68 6.17 -6.95
CA HIS A 107 0.69 5.77 -6.57
C HIS A 107 1.39 6.81 -5.70
N TYR A 108 1.06 8.10 -5.86
CA TYR A 108 1.58 9.14 -4.96
C TYR A 108 1.07 8.96 -3.52
N VAL A 109 -0.23 8.74 -3.34
CA VAL A 109 -0.79 8.45 -2.00
C VAL A 109 -0.17 7.20 -1.41
N LYS A 110 0.07 6.15 -2.22
CA LYS A 110 0.76 4.95 -1.73
C LYS A 110 2.21 5.21 -1.32
N MET A 111 2.92 6.07 -2.04
CA MET A 111 4.27 6.49 -1.67
C MET A 111 4.27 7.22 -0.32
N VAL A 112 3.32 8.13 -0.10
CA VAL A 112 3.16 8.84 1.18
C VAL A 112 2.79 7.87 2.31
N HIS A 113 1.87 6.92 2.07
CA HIS A 113 1.53 5.88 3.04
C HIS A 113 2.75 5.09 3.51
N ASN A 114 3.61 4.66 2.58
CA ASN A 114 4.86 3.99 2.94
C ASN A 114 5.80 4.93 3.72
N GLY A 115 5.85 6.22 3.37
CA GLY A 115 6.64 7.21 4.13
C GLY A 115 6.19 7.36 5.58
N ILE A 116 4.87 7.38 5.80
CA ILE A 116 4.26 7.41 7.15
C ILE A 116 4.59 6.12 7.90
N GLU A 117 4.44 4.95 7.25
CA GLU A 117 4.77 3.64 7.85
C GLU A 117 6.22 3.60 8.37
N TYR A 118 7.17 4.16 7.62
CA TYR A 118 8.57 4.23 8.04
C TYR A 118 8.76 5.15 9.25
N GLY A 119 8.05 6.28 9.30
CA GLY A 119 8.05 7.19 10.44
C GLY A 119 7.53 6.50 11.70
N ASP A 120 6.40 5.81 11.61
CA ASP A 120 5.79 5.08 12.73
C ASP A 120 6.73 3.98 13.25
N MET A 121 7.32 3.20 12.34
CA MET A 121 8.29 2.17 12.71
C MET A 121 9.51 2.75 13.44
N GLN A 122 10.01 3.91 12.99
CA GLN A 122 11.14 4.59 13.63
C GLN A 122 10.78 5.11 15.02
N LEU A 123 9.59 5.72 15.18
CA LEU A 123 9.10 6.18 16.48
C LEU A 123 8.96 5.03 17.49
N ILE A 124 8.45 3.88 17.05
CA ILE A 124 8.37 2.67 17.88
C ILE A 124 9.77 2.16 18.26
N ALA A 125 10.71 2.17 17.31
CA ALA A 125 12.09 1.73 17.56
C ALA A 125 12.82 2.64 18.57
N GLU A 126 12.60 3.96 18.49
CA GLU A 126 13.14 4.93 19.46
C GLU A 126 12.52 4.75 20.85
N ALA A 127 11.20 4.58 20.93
CA ALA A 127 10.53 4.27 22.19
C ALA A 127 11.09 2.98 22.82
N TYR A 128 11.25 1.92 22.02
CA TYR A 128 11.89 0.68 22.45
C TYR A 128 13.31 0.93 22.99
N SER A 129 14.14 1.68 22.27
CA SER A 129 15.52 1.97 22.65
C SER A 129 15.59 2.74 23.96
N LEU A 130 14.73 3.73 24.15
CA LEU A 130 14.63 4.51 25.38
C LEU A 130 14.23 3.63 26.57
N LEU A 131 13.17 2.83 26.43
CA LEU A 131 12.72 1.91 27.48
C LEU A 131 13.80 0.90 27.87
N LYS A 132 14.52 0.37 26.88
CA LYS A 132 15.58 -0.62 27.11
C LYS A 132 16.82 -0.02 27.74
N GLN A 133 17.27 1.15 27.30
CA GLN A 133 18.55 1.72 27.72
C GLN A 133 18.42 2.66 28.93
N ALA A 134 17.37 3.46 29.00
CA ALA A 134 17.18 4.42 30.09
C ALA A 134 16.51 3.77 31.31
N LEU A 135 15.57 2.85 31.09
CA LEU A 135 14.84 2.17 32.17
C LEU A 135 15.30 0.72 32.42
N ASN A 136 16.26 0.22 31.64
CA ASN A 136 16.79 -1.15 31.74
C ASN A 136 15.71 -2.23 31.68
N LEU A 137 14.61 -2.00 30.96
CA LEU A 137 13.57 -3.00 30.80
C LEU A 137 14.09 -4.20 30.00
N ASN A 138 13.75 -5.40 30.47
CA ASN A 138 14.02 -6.62 29.73
C ASN A 138 12.97 -6.85 28.61
N ASN A 139 13.21 -7.85 27.76
CA ASN A 139 12.35 -8.12 26.61
C ASN A 139 10.91 -8.54 26.99
N GLU A 140 10.70 -9.15 28.17
CA GLU A 140 9.37 -9.54 28.65
C GLU A 140 8.59 -8.30 29.08
N GLN A 141 9.20 -7.42 29.86
CA GLN A 141 8.62 -6.15 30.29
C GLN A 141 8.32 -5.22 29.11
N LEU A 142 9.19 -5.18 28.11
CA LEU A 142 8.96 -4.44 26.86
C LEU A 142 7.73 -4.99 26.12
N ALA A 143 7.63 -6.31 25.98
CA ALA A 143 6.49 -6.94 25.33
C ALA A 143 5.17 -6.65 26.07
N GLU A 144 5.18 -6.69 27.41
CA GLU A 144 4.03 -6.32 28.24
C GLU A 144 3.65 -4.85 28.08
N THR A 145 4.64 -3.95 28.09
CA THR A 145 4.44 -2.50 27.92
C THR A 145 3.77 -2.19 26.58
N PHE A 146 4.30 -2.73 25.48
CA PHE A 146 3.69 -2.50 24.17
C PHE A 146 2.34 -3.22 24.01
N ALA A 147 2.14 -4.37 24.64
CA ALA A 147 0.85 -5.04 24.66
C ALA A 147 -0.21 -4.24 25.45
N GLU A 148 0.20 -3.52 26.50
CA GLU A 148 -0.66 -2.59 27.22
C GLU A 148 -0.99 -1.36 26.37
N TRP A 149 -0.01 -0.76 25.69
CA TRP A 149 -0.24 0.38 24.79
C TRP A 149 -1.20 0.04 23.65
N ASN A 150 -1.14 -1.19 23.14
CA ASN A 150 -2.05 -1.68 22.10
C ASN A 150 -3.50 -1.85 22.60
N LYS A 151 -3.76 -1.85 23.91
CA LYS A 151 -5.11 -1.84 24.50
C LYS A 151 -5.64 -0.42 24.74
N GLY A 152 -4.78 0.59 24.70
CA GLY A 152 -5.11 2.00 24.89
C GLY A 152 -5.77 2.66 23.67
N ARG A 153 -6.14 3.93 23.82
CA ARG A 153 -6.91 4.75 22.86
C ARG A 153 -6.10 5.24 21.65
N THR A 154 -5.16 4.44 21.18
CA THR A 154 -4.34 4.74 20.01
C THR A 154 -4.74 3.79 18.92
N GLU A 155 -5.14 4.36 17.78
CA GLU A 155 -5.36 3.67 16.51
C GLU A 155 -4.35 2.54 16.37
N GLN A 156 -4.85 1.35 16.01
CA GLN A 156 -4.08 0.12 15.83
C GLN A 156 -2.72 0.44 15.20
N LEU A 157 -1.68 0.60 16.03
CA LEU A 157 -0.29 0.54 15.59
C LEU A 157 -0.20 -0.74 14.78
N PRO A 158 0.41 -0.77 13.58
CA PRO A 158 0.29 -1.92 12.71
C PRO A 158 0.83 -3.15 13.44
N ASP A 159 -0.12 -3.95 13.96
CA ASP A 159 0.08 -5.09 14.86
C ASP A 159 1.11 -6.07 14.27
N ARG A 160 1.25 -6.06 12.95
CA ARG A 160 2.16 -6.89 12.17
C ARG A 160 3.64 -6.50 12.25
N HIS A 161 3.99 -5.21 12.35
CA HIS A 161 5.41 -4.80 12.47
C HIS A 161 5.92 -5.01 13.89
N HIS A 162 5.07 -4.71 14.88
CA HIS A 162 5.36 -4.91 16.28
C HIS A 162 5.62 -6.40 16.62
N GLN A 163 4.75 -7.30 16.17
CA GLN A 163 4.92 -8.74 16.42
C GLN A 163 6.17 -9.34 15.74
N ARG A 164 6.53 -8.88 14.52
CA ARG A 164 7.72 -9.38 13.81
C ARG A 164 9.03 -8.97 14.50
N HIS A 165 9.12 -7.74 15.00
CA HIS A 165 10.34 -7.27 15.68
C HIS A 165 10.55 -7.99 17.02
N LEU A 166 9.48 -8.15 17.82
CA LEU A 166 9.53 -8.93 19.06
C LEU A 166 9.87 -10.41 18.81
N HIS A 167 9.38 -11.00 17.72
CA HIS A 167 9.65 -12.40 17.41
C HIS A 167 11.10 -12.64 16.93
N GLN A 168 11.70 -11.67 16.23
CA GLN A 168 13.11 -11.73 15.83
C GLN A 168 14.06 -11.55 17.03
N GLU A 169 13.70 -10.73 18.01
CA GLU A 169 14.53 -10.52 19.19
C GLU A 169 14.42 -11.65 20.23
N ARG A 170 13.26 -12.30 20.38
CA ARG A 170 13.13 -13.54 21.19
C ARG A 170 14.01 -14.68 20.69
N ARG A 171 14.45 -14.66 19.43
CA ARG A 171 15.37 -15.67 18.86
C ARG A 171 16.85 -15.30 19.03
N ARG A 172 17.16 -14.10 19.53
CA ARG A 172 18.52 -13.58 19.70
C ARG A 172 18.94 -13.39 21.17
N GLY A 173 18.07 -13.76 22.12
CA GLY A 173 18.34 -13.79 23.55
C GLY A 173 18.51 -15.22 24.06
#